data_AF-A0A101WVD3-F1
#
_entry.id   AF-A0A101WVD3-F1
#
_cell.length_a   1.000
_cell.length_b   1.000
_cell.length_c   1.000
_cell.angle_alpha   90.00
_cell.angle_beta   90.00
_cell.angle_gamma   90.00
#
_symmetry.space_group_name_H-M   'P 1'
#
loop_
_entity.id
_entity.type
_entity.pdbx_description
1 polymer ?
#
loop_
_entity_poly.entity_id
_entity_poly.type
_entity_poly.pdbx_seq_one_letter_code
_entity_poly.pdbx_strand_id
1 'polypeptide(L)'
;MQDAIRQEALNWLKEANYDLARARRSLADGDYALSAFMSQQAIEKAFKALIIALKRKVPPRTHDLVSLYQEINELITLPKELH
;
A
#
# COMPACT_ATOMS: atom_id res chain seq x y z
N MET A 1 -4.71 -7.71 -27.07
CA MET A 1 -4.39 -6.38 -26.53
C MET A 1 -4.58 -6.47 -25.02
N GLN A 2 -3.59 -7.07 -24.35
CA GLN A 2 -3.65 -7.34 -22.91
C GLN A 2 -2.63 -6.44 -22.22
N ASP A 3 -2.93 -6.05 -20.97
CA ASP A 3 -2.00 -5.52 -19.97
C ASP A 3 -1.76 -4.01 -19.90
N ALA A 4 -2.83 -3.21 -19.92
CA ALA A 4 -2.78 -1.88 -19.31
C ALA A 4 -3.17 -1.96 -17.82
N ILE A 5 -2.29 -1.49 -16.93
CA ILE A 5 -2.61 -1.31 -15.51
C ILE A 5 -3.77 -0.31 -15.40
N ARG A 6 -4.79 -0.63 -14.61
CA ARG A 6 -5.93 0.26 -14.39
C ARG A 6 -5.46 1.58 -13.76
N GLN A 7 -5.92 2.70 -14.29
CA GLN A 7 -5.59 4.04 -13.77
C GLN A 7 -5.89 4.17 -12.27
N GLU A 8 -6.94 3.50 -11.79
CA GLU A 8 -7.28 3.44 -10.37
C GLU A 8 -6.14 2.88 -9.51
N ALA A 9 -5.49 1.79 -9.94
CA ALA A 9 -4.34 1.22 -9.22
C ALA A 9 -3.17 2.22 -9.17
N LEU A 10 -2.91 2.92 -10.27
CA LEU A 10 -1.87 3.95 -10.32
C LEU A 10 -2.18 5.13 -9.39
N ASN A 11 -3.45 5.52 -9.28
CA ASN A 11 -3.87 6.57 -8.35
C ASN A 11 -3.66 6.15 -6.88
N TRP A 12 -4.04 4.93 -6.52
CA TRP A 12 -3.78 4.39 -5.18
C TRP A 12 -2.28 4.34 -4.86
N LEU A 13 -1.46 3.88 -5.81
CA LEU A 13 -0.01 3.83 -5.64
C LEU A 13 0.61 5.24 -5.53
N LYS A 14 0.08 6.21 -6.27
CA LYS A 14 0.51 7.61 -6.16
C LYS A 14 0.24 8.17 -4.77
N GLU A 15 -0.95 7.94 -4.22
CA GLU A 15 -1.29 8.36 -2.85
C GLU A 15 -0.43 7.63 -1.80
N ALA A 16 -0.16 6.34 -1.99
CA ALA A 16 0.76 5.58 -1.14
C ALA A 16 2.15 6.24 -1.07
N ASN A 17 2.67 6.70 -2.21
CA ASN A 17 3.95 7.40 -2.27
C ASN A 17 3.92 8.76 -1.57
N TYR A 18 2.80 9.50 -1.64
CA TYR A 18 2.65 10.74 -0.90
C TYR A 18 2.63 10.51 0.61
N ASP A 19 1.98 9.46 1.09
CA ASP A 19 1.98 9.10 2.50
C ASP A 19 3.35 8.64 2.98
N LEU A 20 4.09 7.87 2.17
CA LEU A 20 5.48 7.53 2.49
C LEU A 20 6.35 8.79 2.59
N ALA A 21 6.17 9.76 1.69
CA ALA A 21 6.89 11.02 1.77
C ALA A 21 6.52 11.83 3.03
N ARG A 22 5.25 11.79 3.46
CA ARG A 22 4.80 12.39 4.73
C ARG A 22 5.45 11.69 5.92
N ALA A 23 5.44 10.36 5.95
CA ALA A 23 6.06 9.57 7.01
C ALA A 23 7.54 9.93 7.19
N ARG A 24 8.29 10.02 6.08
CA ARG A 24 9.72 10.40 6.10
C ARG A 24 9.95 11.80 6.66
N ARG A 25 9.09 12.78 6.33
CA ARG A 25 9.19 14.14 6.89
C ARG A 25 8.88 14.15 8.38
N SER A 26 7.77 13.51 8.79
CA SER A 26 7.40 13.40 10.21
C SER A 26 8.47 12.71 11.05
N LEU A 27 9.13 11.69 10.51
CA LEU A 27 10.27 11.05 11.16
C LEU A 27 11.43 12.02 11.38
N ALA A 28 11.78 12.82 10.37
CA ALA A 28 12.85 13.81 10.46
C ALA A 28 12.51 14.94 11.44
N ASP A 29 11.22 15.29 11.55
CA ASP A 29 10.71 16.32 12.46
C ASP A 29 10.54 15.82 13.91
N GLY A 30 10.79 14.53 14.17
CA GLY A 30 10.63 13.91 15.49
C GLY A 30 9.18 13.56 15.87
N ASP A 31 8.23 13.72 14.95
CA ASP A 31 6.84 13.29 15.12
C ASP A 31 6.68 11.81 14.76
N TYR A 32 7.12 10.96 15.67
CA TYR A 32 7.11 9.51 15.49
C TYR A 32 5.70 8.94 15.36
N ALA A 33 4.71 9.54 16.05
CA ALA A 33 3.32 9.08 16.00
C ALA A 33 2.73 9.29 14.60
N LEU A 34 2.92 10.49 14.03
CA LEU A 34 2.47 10.79 12.67
C LEU A 34 3.25 9.97 11.63
N SER A 35 4.55 9.77 11.85
CA SER A 35 5.38 8.91 10.99
C SER A 35 4.84 7.48 10.90
N ALA A 36 4.52 6.87 12.05
CA ALA A 36 3.97 5.52 12.11
C ALA A 36 2.59 5.45 11.43
N PHE A 37 1.72 6.41 11.69
CA PHE A 37 0.40 6.50 11.07
C PHE A 37 0.49 6.61 9.54
N MET A 38 1.33 7.51 9.03
CA MET A 38 1.53 7.70 7.60
C MET A 38 2.18 6.48 6.93
N SER A 39 3.04 5.75 7.65
CA SER A 39 3.61 4.49 7.18
C SER A 39 2.56 3.40 7.00
N GLN A 40 1.65 3.23 7.97
CA GLN A 40 0.52 2.30 7.84
C GLN A 40 -0.36 2.67 6.64
N GLN A 41 -0.68 3.96 6.48
CA GLN A 41 -1.47 4.45 5.34
C GLN A 41 -0.80 4.17 3.99
N ALA A 42 0.51 4.37 3.89
CA ALA A 42 1.26 4.09 2.68
C ALA A 42 1.17 2.60 2.29
N ILE A 43 1.36 1.69 3.25
CA ILE A 43 1.28 0.24 3.01
C ILE A 43 -0.15 -0.16 2.62
N GLU A 44 -1.16 0.35 3.33
CA GLU A 44 -2.56 0.06 3.05
C GLU A 44 -2.93 0.41 1.60
N LYS A 45 -2.55 1.63 1.16
CA LYS A 45 -2.81 2.11 -0.20
C LYS A 45 -2.03 1.32 -1.24
N ALA A 46 -0.79 0.93 -0.95
CA ALA A 46 0.01 0.10 -1.85
C ALA A 46 -0.62 -1.30 -2.03
N PHE A 47 -1.07 -1.95 -0.96
CA PHE A 47 -1.76 -3.25 -1.07
C PHE A 47 -3.07 -3.13 -1.85
N LYS A 48 -3.87 -2.07 -1.61
CA LYS A 48 -5.08 -1.82 -2.39
C LYS A 48 -4.77 -1.62 -3.88
N ALA A 49 -3.71 -0.89 -4.22
CA ALA A 49 -3.25 -0.75 -5.60
C ALA A 49 -2.90 -2.10 -6.24
N LEU A 50 -2.19 -2.97 -5.51
CA LEU A 50 -1.79 -4.30 -5.98
C LEU A 50 -3.00 -5.23 -6.18
N ILE A 51 -4.00 -5.19 -5.30
CA ILE A 51 -5.25 -5.94 -5.48
C ILE A 51 -5.94 -5.52 -6.80
N ILE A 52 -6.02 -4.22 -7.07
CA ILE A 52 -6.62 -3.72 -8.32
C ILE A 52 -5.80 -4.13 -9.54
N ALA A 53 -4.47 -3.98 -9.47
CA ALA A 53 -3.57 -4.24 -10.59
C ALA A 53 -3.47 -5.74 -10.93
N LEU A 54 -3.30 -6.58 -9.91
CA LEU A 54 -2.99 -8.00 -10.08
C LEU A 54 -4.25 -8.88 -10.08
N LYS A 55 -5.21 -8.62 -9.18
CA LYS A 55 -6.45 -9.40 -9.09
C LYS A 55 -7.62 -8.82 -9.88
N ARG A 56 -7.52 -7.58 -10.35
CA ARG A 56 -8.60 -6.86 -11.08
C ARG A 56 -9.91 -6.76 -10.27
N LYS A 57 -9.84 -6.84 -8.95
CA LYS A 57 -10.96 -6.74 -8.01
C LYS A 57 -10.99 -5.37 -7.34
N VAL A 58 -12.17 -5.00 -6.83
CA VAL A 58 -12.31 -3.88 -5.91
C VAL A 58 -11.65 -4.26 -4.59
N PRO A 59 -10.74 -3.44 -4.03
CA PRO A 59 -10.09 -3.76 -2.78
C PRO A 59 -11.11 -3.79 -1.63
N PRO A 60 -10.93 -4.68 -0.64
CA PRO A 60 -11.81 -4.75 0.51
C PRO A 60 -11.77 -3.43 1.30
N ARG A 61 -12.93 -3.04 1.86
CA ARG A 61 -13.04 -1.87 2.74
C ARG A 61 -12.56 -2.22 4.15
N THR A 62 -11.26 -2.47 4.27
CA THR A 62 -10.56 -2.71 5.54
C THR A 62 -9.30 -1.85 5.61
N HIS A 63 -8.85 -1.65 6.85
CA HIS A 63 -7.57 -1.02 7.20
C HIS A 63 -6.57 -2.05 7.76
N ASP A 64 -6.99 -3.31 7.91
CA ASP A 64 -6.14 -4.38 8.41
C ASP A 64 -5.13 -4.81 7.34
N LEU A 65 -3.85 -4.54 7.60
CA LEU A 65 -2.77 -4.81 6.65
C LEU A 65 -2.57 -6.30 6.42
N VAL A 66 -2.80 -7.14 7.43
CA VAL A 66 -2.64 -8.60 7.33
C VAL A 66 -3.68 -9.17 6.36
N SER A 67 -4.94 -8.77 6.51
CA SER A 67 -6.03 -9.15 5.61
C SER A 67 -5.78 -8.67 4.17
N LEU A 68 -5.28 -7.45 4.01
CA LEU A 68 -4.91 -6.92 2.69
C LEU A 68 -3.74 -7.68 2.07
N TYR A 69 -2.75 -8.08 2.86
CA TYR A 69 -1.62 -8.88 2.38
C TYR A 69 -2.05 -10.31 2.01
N GLN A 70 -2.92 -10.93 2.79
CA GLN A 70 -3.49 -12.25 2.47
C GLN A 70 -4.21 -12.28 1.12
N GLU A 71 -4.70 -11.14 0.63
CA GLU A 71 -5.26 -11.02 -0.71
C GLU A 71 -4.23 -10.98 -1.83
N ILE A 72 -2.94 -10.84 -1.56
CA ILE A 72 -1.93 -10.69 -2.62
C ILE A 72 -0.68 -11.55 -2.41
N ASN A 73 -0.57 -12.24 -1.27
CA ASN A 73 0.62 -13.00 -0.86
C ASN A 73 0.94 -14.19 -1.79
N GLU A 74 -0.01 -14.62 -2.62
CA GLU A 74 0.21 -15.64 -3.64
C GLU A 74 0.81 -15.07 -4.92
N LEU A 75 0.78 -13.74 -5.09
CA LEU A 75 1.25 -13.02 -6.28
C LEU A 75 2.50 -12.17 -6.00
N ILE A 76 2.76 -11.84 -4.74
CA ILE A 76 3.92 -11.07 -4.30
C ILE A 76 4.62 -11.77 -3.14
N THR A 77 5.92 -11.55 -3.03
CA THR A 77 6.72 -12.05 -1.89
C THR A 77 7.28 -10.84 -1.15
N LEU A 78 6.98 -10.74 0.14
CA LEU A 78 7.65 -9.76 1.00
C LEU A 78 9.05 -10.27 1.38
N PRO A 79 10.01 -9.35 1.64
CA PRO A 79 11.27 -9.68 2.28
C PRO A 79 11.04 -10.50 3.56
N LYS A 80 11.94 -11.45 3.86
CA LYS A 80 11.79 -12.38 4.99
C LYS A 80 11.72 -11.68 6.35
N GLU A 81 12.28 -10.47 6.43
CA GLU A 81 12.28 -9.63 7.62
C GLU A 81 10.89 -9.04 7.95
N LEU A 82 9.93 -9.19 7.02
CA LEU A 82 8.57 -8.65 7.10
C LEU A 82 7.48 -9.74 7.15
N HIS A 83 7.87 -11.01 7.31
CA HIS A 83 6.96 -12.14 7.55
C HIS A 83 6.68 -12.31 9.05
#